data_AF-A0A392NKI6-F1
#
_entry.id   AF-A0A392NKI6-F1
#
_cell.length_a   1.000
_cell.length_b   1.000
_cell.length_c   1.000
_cell.angle_alpha   90.00
_cell.angle_beta   90.00
_cell.angle_gamma   90.00
#
_symmetry.space_group_name_H-M   'P 1'
#
loop_
_entity.id
_entity.type
_entity.pdbx_description
1 polymer ?
#
loop_
_entity_poly.entity_id
_entity_poly.type
_entity_poly.pdbx_seq_one_letter_code
_entity_poly.pdbx_strand_id
1 'polypeptide(L)' 'YEPELFPGLIYRMKQPKIVLLIFVSGKIVLTGAKVRDETYAAFENIYPVLTEFRKNQQ' A
#
# COMPACT_ATOMS: atom_id res chain seq x y z
N TYR A 1 10.03 -4.30 -7.07
CA TYR A 1 9.54 -3.00 -7.57
C TYR A 1 10.35 -2.74 -8.82
N GLU A 2 9.70 -2.84 -9.98
CA GLU A 2 10.33 -2.67 -11.29
C GLU A 2 9.52 -1.61 -12.05
N PRO A 3 9.81 -0.32 -11.82
CA PRO A 3 8.99 0.79 -12.34
C PRO A 3 8.88 0.81 -13.88
N GLU A 4 9.83 0.21 -14.59
CA GLU A 4 9.79 0.06 -16.05
C GLU A 4 8.71 -0.92 -16.52
N LEU A 5 8.34 -1.91 -15.70
CA LEU A 5 7.27 -2.87 -16.01
C LEU A 5 5.93 -2.46 -15.39
N PHE A 6 5.95 -1.89 -14.18
CA PHE A 6 4.75 -1.39 -13.51
C PHE A 6 5.09 -0.25 -12.54
N PRO A 7 4.40 0.91 -12.61
CA PRO A 7 4.78 2.11 -11.85
C PRO A 7 4.46 2.04 -10.34
N GLY A 8 3.79 0.99 -9.86
CA GLY A 8 3.42 0.80 -8.46
C GLY A 8 4.27 -0.24 -7.74
N LEU A 9 4.51 -0.05 -6.44
CA LEU A 9 5.04 -1.09 -5.58
C LEU A 9 3.91 -2.05 -5.19
N ILE A 10 4.09 -3.34 -5.46
CA ILE A 10 3.16 -4.39 -5.06
C ILE A 10 3.58 -4.92 -3.69
N TYR A 11 2.75 -4.68 -2.67
CA TYR A 11 2.97 -5.20 -1.32
C TYR A 11 1.90 -6.26 -0.99
N ARG A 12 2.33 -7.43 -0.55
CA ARG A 12 1.44 -8.54 -0.18
C ARG A 12 1.40 -8.67 1.33
N MET A 13 0.38 -8.13 1.96
CA MET A 13 0.15 -8.24 3.40
C MET A 13 -0.35 -9.64 3.74
N LYS A 14 0.22 -10.25 4.79
CA LYS A 14 -0.20 -11.58 5.25
C LYS A 14 -1.47 -11.52 6.12
N GLN A 15 -1.55 -10.52 7.00
CA GLN A 15 -2.66 -10.35 7.93
C GLN A 15 -3.06 -8.86 8.03
N PRO A 16 -4.27 -8.48 7.59
CA PRO A 16 -5.19 -9.28 6.76
C PRO A 16 -4.58 -9.65 5.40
N LYS A 17 -5.10 -10.70 4.74
CA LYS A 17 -4.56 -11.18 3.45
C LYS A 17 -4.99 -10.25 2.30
N ILE A 18 -4.24 -9.16 2.12
CA ILE A 18 -4.54 -8.08 1.15
C ILE A 18 -3.32 -7.77 0.29
N VAL A 19 -3.58 -7.35 -0.94
CA VAL A 19 -2.56 -6.78 -1.83
C VAL A 19 -2.73 -5.28 -1.89
N LEU A 20 -1.65 -4.54 -1.69
CA LEU A 20 -1.57 -3.10 -1.82
C LEU A 20 -0.75 -2.73 -3.06
N LEU A 21 -1.24 -1.77 -3.84
CA LEU A 21 -0.49 -1.11 -4.90
C LEU A 21 -0.18 0.31 -4.43
N ILE A 22 1.08 0.61 -4.19
CA ILE A 22 1.55 1.89 -3.64
C ILE A 22 2.24 2.67 -4.74
N PHE A 23 1.77 3.88 -5.03
CA PHE A 23 2.32 4.72 -6.09
C PHE A 23 3.16 5.85 -5.52
N VAL A 24 4.15 6.33 -6.28
CA VAL A 24 5.03 7.44 -5.88
C VAL A 24 4.28 8.74 -5.55
N SER A 25 3.07 8.91 -6.11
CA SER A 25 2.19 10.04 -5.82
C SER A 25 1.57 10.01 -4.41
N GLY A 26 1.76 8.93 -3.66
CA GLY A 26 1.09 8.68 -2.37
C GLY A 26 -0.29 8.06 -2.50
N LYS A 27 -0.81 7.85 -3.72
CA LYS A 27 -2.04 7.09 -3.95
C LYS A 27 -1.80 5.61 -3.64
N ILE A 28 -2.79 4.97 -3.02
CA ILE A 28 -2.73 3.56 -2.63
C ILE A 28 -4.03 2.88 -3.08
N VAL A 29 -3.90 1.69 -3.66
CA VAL A 29 -5.04 0.81 -3.96
C VAL A 29 -4.92 -0.43 -3.07
N LEU A 30 -5.98 -0.79 -2.37
CA LEU A 30 -6.07 -2.00 -1.57
C LEU A 30 -7.08 -2.96 -2.22
N THR A 31 -6.70 -4.22 -2.40
CA THR A 31 -7.56 -5.24 -3.01
C THR A 31 -7.42 -6.60 -2.35
N GLY A 32 -8.47 -7.42 -2.44
CA GLY A 32 -8.54 -8.76 -1.83
C GLY A 32 -9.24 -8.82 -0.48
N ALA A 33 -9.77 -7.69 0.02
CA ALA A 33 -10.62 -7.65 1.20
C ALA A 33 -11.96 -8.36 0.95
N LYS A 34 -12.42 -9.16 1.91
CA LYS A 34 -13.77 -9.77 1.92
C LYS A 34 -14.80 -8.91 2.62
N VAL A 35 -14.35 -8.12 3.59
CA VAL A 35 -15.17 -7.17 4.35
C VAL A 35 -14.43 -5.84 4.46
N ARG A 36 -15.18 -4.75 4.60
CA ARG A 36 -14.65 -3.40 4.62
C ARG A 36 -13.61 -3.17 5.72
N ASP A 37 -13.79 -3.80 6.87
CA ASP A 37 -12.89 -3.65 8.01
C ASP A 37 -11.47 -4.17 7.75
N GLU A 38 -11.31 -5.17 6.87
CA GLU A 38 -9.98 -5.63 6.45
C GLU A 38 -9.24 -4.57 5.65
N THR A 39 -9.95 -3.76 4.85
CA THR A 39 -9.35 -2.63 4.13
C THR A 39 -8.83 -1.58 5.10
N TYR A 40 -9.62 -1.24 6.12
CA TYR A 40 -9.19 -0.28 7.14
C TYR A 40 -7.99 -0.82 7.93
N ALA A 41 -8.04 -2.07 8.40
CA ALA A 41 -6.95 -2.69 9.13
C ALA A 41 -5.64 -2.76 8.30
N ALA A 42 -5.72 -3.08 7.01
CA ALA A 42 -4.56 -3.09 6.13
C ALA A 42 -3.95 -1.70 5.93
N PHE A 43 -4.79 -0.66 5.83
CA PHE A 43 -4.31 0.71 5.74
C PHE A 43 -3.62 1.15 7.03
N GLU A 44 -4.23 0.93 8.20
CA GLU A 44 -3.63 1.25 9.50
C GLU A 44 -2.30 0.54 9.72
N ASN A 45 -2.17 -0.72 9.29
CA ASN A 45 -0.92 -1.48 9.40
C ASN A 45 0.22 -0.89 8.56
N ILE A 46 -0.07 -0.37 7.36
CA ILE A 46 0.97 0.11 6.44
C ILE A 46 1.27 1.61 6.62
N TYR A 47 0.32 2.39 7.12
CA TYR A 47 0.41 3.84 7.20
C TYR A 47 1.66 4.37 7.94
N PRO A 48 2.09 3.79 9.09
CA PRO A 48 3.32 4.22 9.76
C PRO A 48 4.56 4.04 8.87
N VAL A 49 4.64 2.90 8.17
CA VAL A 49 5.75 2.60 7.25
C VAL A 49 5.76 3.60 6.09
N LEU A 50 4.62 3.88 5.48
CA LEU A 50 4.55 4.86 4.38
C LEU A 50 4.96 6.26 4.82
N THR A 51 4.65 6.61 6.07
CA THR A 51 5.01 7.91 6.65
C THR A 51 6.53 8.01 6.87
N GLU A 52 7.19 6.93 7.29
CA GLU A 52 8.65 6.86 7.42
C GLU A 52 9.38 7.11 6.10
N PHE A 53 8.82 6.62 4.99
CA PHE A 53 9.37 6.81 3.64
C PHE A 53 8.80 8.03 2.89
N ARG A 54 8.10 8.93 3.59
CA ARG A 54 7.57 10.14 2.96
C ARG A 54 8.72 11.00 2.44
N LYS A 55 8.76 11.20 1.12
CA LYS A 55 9.68 12.16 0.50
C LYS A 55 9.23 13.58 0.85
N ASN A 56 10.12 14.38 1.41
CA ASN A 56 9.92 15.82 1.47
C ASN A 56 9.91 16.33 0.03
N GLN A 57 8.87 17.08 -0.34
CA GLN A 57 8.81 17.69 -1.66
C GLN A 57 9.98 18.67 -1.77
N GLN A 58 10.96 18.34 -2.63
CA GLN A 58 11.92 19.30 -3.15
C GLN A 58 11.27 20.10 -4.28
#